data_AF-V4LPP1-F1
#
_entry.id   AF-V4LPP1-F1
#
_cell.length_a   1.000
_cell.length_b   1.000
_cell.length_c   1.000
_cell.angle_alpha   90.00
_cell.angle_beta   90.00
_cell.angle_gamma   90.00
#
_symmetry.space_group_name_H-M   'P 1'
#
loop_
_entity.id
_entity.type
_entity.pdbx_description
1 polymer ?
#
loop_
_entity_poly.entity_id
_entity_poly.type
_entity_poly.pdbx_seq_one_letter_code
_entity_poly.pdbx_strand_id
1 'polypeptide(L)' 'MVVIVKLRCPHCGYVWEYKGKKMYYATCPNCLRKVNIQKNRVE' A
#
# COMPACT_ATOMS: atom_id res chain seq x y z
N MET A 1 -1.80 13.55 11.17
CA MET A 1 -1.23 13.53 9.80
C MET A 1 -1.82 12.37 9.02
N VAL A 2 -2.36 12.63 7.84
CA VAL A 2 -2.69 11.60 6.85
C VAL A 2 -1.47 11.48 5.94
N VAL A 3 -0.99 10.26 5.72
CA VAL A 3 0.17 10.02 4.87
C VAL A 3 -0.31 9.47 3.54
N ILE A 4 0.24 10.03 2.47
CA ILE A 4 -0.01 9.62 1.09
C ILE A 4 1.21 8.85 0.63
N VAL A 5 1.05 7.56 0.38
CA VAL A 5 2.14 6.67 -0.06
C VAL A 5 1.68 5.91 -1.30
N LYS A 6 2.48 5.93 -2.36
CA LYS A 6 2.29 5.01 -3.49
C LYS A 6 2.80 3.63 -3.11
N LEU A 7 1.94 2.64 -3.23
CA LEU A 7 2.24 1.25 -2.89
C LEU A 7 2.07 0.37 -4.12
N ARG A 8 2.98 -0.59 -4.28
CA ARG A 8 2.87 -1.66 -5.27
C ARG A 8 2.61 -2.99 -4.59
N CYS A 9 1.53 -3.64 -4.96
CA CYS A 9 1.24 -4.98 -4.47
C CYS A 9 2.29 -5.95 -5.01
N PRO A 10 2.98 -6.73 -4.14
CA PRO A 10 3.94 -7.74 -4.60
C PRO A 10 3.25 -8.97 -5.19
N HIS A 11 1.96 -9.16 -4.92
CA HIS A 11 1.21 -10.34 -5.38
C HIS A 11 0.57 -10.15 -6.76
N CYS A 12 -0.06 -8.99 -7.00
CA CYS A 12 -0.76 -8.73 -8.25
C CYS A 12 -0.13 -7.60 -9.09
N GLY A 13 0.91 -6.94 -8.58
CA GLY A 13 1.56 -5.82 -9.27
C GLY A 13 0.78 -4.51 -9.27
N TYR A 14 -0.46 -4.49 -8.77
CA TYR A 14 -1.31 -3.29 -8.73
C TYR A 14 -0.68 -2.17 -7.90
N VAL A 15 -0.64 -0.97 -8.46
CA VAL A 15 -0.11 0.23 -7.80
C VAL A 15 -1.25 1.14 -7.40
N TRP A 16 -1.26 1.59 -6.14
CA TRP A 16 -2.28 2.51 -5.65
C TRP A 16 -1.73 3.52 -4.67
N GLU A 17 -2.40 4.65 -4.57
CA GLU A 17 -2.11 5.66 -3.56
C GLU A 17 -2.87 5.33 -2.28
N TYR A 18 -2.14 4.89 -1.27
CA TYR A 18 -2.68 4.70 0.06
C TYR A 18 -2.69 6.03 0.80
N LYS A 19 -3.89 6.47 1.20
CA LYS A 19 -4.13 7.66 2.03
C LYS A 19 -4.66 7.21 3.38
N GLY A 20 -3.86 7.29 4.43
CA GLY A 20 -4.29 6.80 5.73
C GLY A 20 -3.42 7.26 6.90
N LYS A 21 -3.89 6.95 8.11
CA LYS A 21 -3.11 7.16 9.35
C LYS A 21 -2.23 5.95 9.69
N LYS A 22 -2.58 4.74 9.23
CA LYS A 22 -1.81 3.52 9.51
C LYS A 22 -0.64 3.40 8.53
N MET A 23 0.59 3.26 9.03
CA MET A 23 1.82 3.17 8.23
C MET A 23 2.42 1.75 8.14
N TYR A 24 1.74 0.74 8.69
CA TYR A 24 2.29 -0.62 8.77
C TYR A 24 1.78 -1.51 7.64
N TYR A 25 0.46 -1.61 7.49
CA TYR A 25 -0.19 -2.50 6.52
C TYR A 25 -1.32 -1.78 5.80
N ALA A 26 -1.37 -1.96 4.49
CA ALA A 26 -2.48 -1.57 3.64
C ALA A 26 -3.07 -2.82 2.99
N THR A 27 -4.39 -2.85 2.82
CA THR A 27 -5.03 -3.91 2.03
C THR A 27 -4.99 -3.49 0.57
N CYS A 28 -4.48 -4.35 -0.30
CA CYS A 28 -4.53 -4.09 -1.73
C CYS A 28 -5.99 -4.15 -2.20
N PRO A 29 -6.50 -3.13 -2.91
CA PRO A 29 -7.89 -3.11 -3.36
C PRO A 29 -8.18 -4.13 -4.48
N ASN A 30 -7.14 -4.60 -5.19
CA ASN A 30 -7.30 -5.54 -6.30
C ASN A 30 -7.33 -7.00 -5.85
N CYS A 31 -6.40 -7.41 -4.99
CA CYS A 31 -6.28 -8.81 -4.55
C CYS A 31 -6.69 -9.05 -3.09
N LEU A 32 -7.11 -8.00 -2.37
CA LEU A 32 -7.50 -8.01 -0.95
C LEU A 32 -6.42 -8.57 0.00
N ARG A 33 -5.18 -8.70 -0.48
CA ARG A 33 -4.04 -9.16 0.31
C ARG A 33 -3.49 -8.01 1.16
N LYS A 34 -2.99 -8.33 2.35
CA LYS A 34 -2.26 -7.36 3.18
C LYS A 34 -0.87 -7.12 2.58
N VAL A 35 -0.56 -5.85 2.36
CA VAL A 35 0.72 -5.37 1.83
C VAL A 35 1.38 -4.49 2.87
N ASN A 36 2.67 -4.74 3.12
CA ASN A 36 3.45 -3.93 4.05
C ASN A 36 3.81 -2.59 3.41
N ILE A 37 3.37 -1.49 4.02
CA ILE A 37 3.49 -0.15 3.43
C ILE A 37 4.95 0.28 3.32
N GLN A 38 5.77 -0.05 4.31
CA GLN A 38 7.18 0.36 4.37
C GLN A 38 8.04 -0.39 3.34
N LYS A 39 7.79 -1.68 3.16
CA LYS A 39 8.55 -2.52 2.22
C LYS A 39 8.13 -2.36 0.76
N ASN A 40 6.88 -1.95 0.52
CA ASN A 40 6.29 -1.90 -0.82
C ASN A 40 5.97 -0.48 -1.30
N ARG A 41 6.57 0.52 -0.64
CA ARG A 41 6.59 1.91 -1.09
C ARG A 41 7.26 2.00 -2.46
N VAL A 42 6.62 2.71 -3.37
CA VAL A 42 7.19 3.13 -4.65
C VAL A 42 7.34 4.64 -4.57
N GLU A 43 8.53 5.15 -4.87
CA GLU A 43 8.81 6.59 -4.95
C GLU A 43 8.51 7.10 -6.37
#